data_AF-A0AAF0E0J5-F1
#
_entry.id   AF-A0AAF0E0J5-F1
#
_cell.length_a   1.000
_cell.length_b   1.000
_cell.length_c   1.000
_cell.angle_alpha   90.00
_cell.angle_beta   90.00
_cell.angle_gamma   90.00
#
_symmetry.space_group_name_H-M   'P 1'
#
loop_
_entity.id
_entity.type
_entity.pdbx_description
1 polymer ?
#
loop_
_entity_poly.entity_id
_entity_poly.type
_entity_poly.pdbx_seq_one_letter_code
_entity_poly.pdbx_strand_id
1 'polypeptide(L)'
;MSTPELYAVAYYIAECQRVLDGLASEGIRYEVQYCHEAVHAMGVERIATDIRLGTRTDKPAHQEWSEGLTENQRKRESVLRRLGGKEQA
;
A
#
# COMPACT_ATOMS: atom_id res chain seq x y z
N MET A 1 3.77 29.35 -24.50
CA MET A 1 3.16 28.89 -23.25
C MET A 1 4.28 28.32 -22.39
N SER A 2 4.71 29.05 -21.36
CA SER A 2 5.71 28.55 -20.40
C SER A 2 5.13 27.37 -19.65
N THR A 3 5.56 26.16 -19.96
CA THR A 3 5.39 25.03 -19.06
C THR A 3 6.24 25.32 -17.82
N PRO A 4 5.68 25.38 -16.60
CA PRO A 4 6.52 25.34 -15.42
C PRO A 4 7.28 24.01 -15.50
N GLU A 5 8.59 24.05 -15.25
CA GLU A 5 9.32 22.83 -14.95
C GLU A 5 8.55 21.99 -13.91
N LEU A 6 8.58 20.67 -14.10
CA LEU A 6 8.21 19.61 -13.15
C LEU A 6 6.76 19.09 -13.18
N TYR A 7 6.33 18.48 -14.29
CA TYR A 7 5.46 17.28 -14.20
C TYR A 7 6.32 16.07 -13.81
N ALA A 8 6.97 16.15 -12.65
CA ALA A 8 7.69 15.01 -12.10
C ALA A 8 6.67 13.93 -11.69
N VAL A 9 6.98 12.66 -11.94
CA VAL A 9 6.11 11.53 -11.54
C VAL A 9 5.73 11.59 -10.05
N ALA A 10 6.58 12.22 -9.23
CA ALA A 10 6.33 12.51 -7.82
C ALA A 10 4.98 13.20 -7.54
N TYR A 11 4.50 14.10 -8.40
CA TYR A 11 3.19 14.76 -8.22
C TYR A 11 2.04 13.77 -8.32
N TYR A 12 2.09 12.85 -9.28
CA TYR A 12 1.08 11.80 -9.42
C TYR A 12 1.16 10.79 -8.28
N ILE A 13 2.38 10.44 -7.82
CA ILE A 13 2.58 9.57 -6.66
C ILE A 13 1.99 10.21 -5.39
N ALA A 14 2.19 11.51 -5.20
CA ALA A 14 1.64 12.23 -4.04
C ALA A 14 0.11 12.23 -4.05
N GLU A 15 -0.51 12.40 -5.22
CA GLU A 15 -1.98 12.31 -5.33
C GLU A 15 -2.50 10.90 -5.06
N CYS A 16 -1.84 9.86 -5.59
CA CYS A 16 -2.16 8.48 -5.25
C CYS A 16 -2.06 8.25 -3.73
N GLN A 17 -1.00 8.73 -3.07
CA GLN A 17 -0.85 8.58 -1.62
C GLN A 17 -1.99 9.25 -0.86
N ARG A 18 -2.40 10.46 -1.26
CA ARG A 18 -3.54 11.17 -0.66
C ARG A 18 -4.84 10.39 -0.76
N VAL A 19 -5.09 9.77 -1.92
CA VAL A 19 -6.27 8.92 -2.15
C VAL A 19 -6.21 7.66 -1.28
N LEU A 20 -5.06 6.98 -1.22
CA LEU A 20 -4.86 5.78 -0.41
C LEU A 20 -5.07 6.05 1.08
N ASP A 21 -4.56 7.17 1.59
CA ASP A 21 -4.73 7.56 3.00
C ASP A 21 -6.21 7.78 3.36
N GLY A 22 -7.02 8.26 2.41
CA GLY A 22 -8.46 8.47 2.58
C GLY A 22 -9.32 7.22 2.44
N LEU A 23 -8.78 6.13 1.89
CA LEU A 23 -9.53 4.92 1.54
C LEU A 23 -9.00 3.65 2.21
N ALA A 24 -8.10 3.76 3.17
CA ALA A 24 -7.42 2.63 3.82
C ALA A 24 -8.37 1.58 4.45
N SER A 25 -9.63 1.91 4.70
CA SER A 25 -10.66 0.99 5.22
C SER A 25 -11.52 0.31 4.15
N GLU A 26 -11.51 0.80 2.91
CA GLU A 26 -12.37 0.33 1.82
C GLU A 26 -11.77 -0.89 1.09
N GLY A 27 -10.43 -1.00 1.12
CA GLY A 27 -9.69 -2.11 0.57
C GLY A 27 -9.27 -1.93 -0.89
N ILE A 28 -8.37 -2.84 -1.32
CA ILE A 28 -7.53 -2.68 -2.51
C ILE A 28 -8.27 -2.40 -3.82
N ARG A 29 -9.50 -2.93 -3.99
CA ARG A 29 -10.29 -2.73 -5.22
C ARG A 29 -10.63 -1.26 -5.43
N TYR A 30 -11.09 -0.59 -4.37
CA TYR A 30 -11.52 0.81 -4.44
C TYR A 30 -10.32 1.74 -4.44
N GLU A 31 -9.35 1.48 -3.55
CA GLU A 31 -8.09 2.22 -3.46
C GLU A 31 -7.41 2.42 -4.82
N VAL A 32 -7.22 1.36 -5.60
CA VAL A 32 -6.53 1.45 -6.90
C VAL A 32 -7.39 2.16 -7.95
N GLN A 33 -8.69 1.88 -7.97
CA GLN A 33 -9.61 2.53 -8.91
C GLN A 33 -9.59 4.06 -8.71
N TYR A 34 -9.75 4.53 -7.47
CA TYR A 34 -9.77 5.96 -7.19
C TYR A 34 -8.42 6.64 -7.41
N CYS A 35 -7.29 5.95 -7.20
CA CYS A 35 -5.98 6.48 -7.57
C CYS A 35 -5.89 6.72 -9.09
N HIS A 36 -6.39 5.78 -9.90
CA HIS A 36 -6.38 5.92 -11.36
C HIS A 36 -7.27 7.06 -11.81
N GLU A 37 -8.50 7.14 -11.29
CA GLU A 37 -9.44 8.22 -11.60
C GLU A 37 -8.86 9.61 -11.27
N ALA A 38 -8.23 9.76 -10.09
CA ALA A 38 -7.60 11.01 -9.69
C ALA A 38 -6.46 11.42 -10.64
N VAL A 39 -5.58 10.49 -11.00
CA VAL A 39 -4.44 10.76 -11.89
C VAL A 39 -4.89 10.97 -13.35
N HIS A 40 -5.95 10.28 -13.81
CA HIS A 40 -6.58 10.56 -15.11
C HIS A 40 -7.18 11.98 -15.15
N ALA A 41 -7.80 12.44 -14.07
CA ALA A 41 -8.31 13.82 -13.97
C ALA A 41 -7.20 14.88 -14.06
N MET A 42 -5.95 14.51 -13.77
CA MET A 42 -4.76 15.35 -13.96
C MET A 42 -4.21 15.34 -15.40
N GLY A 43 -4.85 14.61 -16.32
CA GLY A 43 -4.51 14.57 -17.75
C GLY A 43 -3.58 13.42 -18.16
N VAL A 44 -3.31 12.45 -17.28
CA VAL A 44 -2.49 11.28 -17.63
C VAL A 44 -3.34 10.28 -18.41
N GLU A 45 -2.90 9.88 -19.60
CA GLU A 45 -3.66 8.97 -20.47
C GLU A 45 -3.57 7.51 -20.02
N ARG A 46 -2.38 7.06 -19.57
CA ARG A 46 -2.14 5.66 -19.20
C ARG A 46 -1.37 5.53 -17.90
N ILE A 47 -1.87 4.68 -17.01
CA ILE A 47 -1.28 4.37 -15.71
C ILE A 47 -0.98 2.87 -15.65
N ALA A 48 0.19 2.50 -15.15
CA ALA A 48 0.54 1.11 -14.89
C ALA A 48 0.68 0.89 -13.38
N THR A 49 0.03 -0.15 -12.86
CA THR A 49 0.08 -0.50 -11.43
C THR A 49 0.45 -1.96 -11.28
N ASP A 50 1.46 -2.23 -10.46
CA ASP A 50 1.82 -3.57 -10.02
C ASP A 50 1.19 -3.80 -8.63
N ILE A 51 0.36 -4.83 -8.49
CA ILE A 51 -0.30 -5.17 -7.23
C ILE A 51 0.19 -6.54 -6.77
N ARG A 52 0.75 -6.61 -5.57
CA ARG A 52 1.15 -7.86 -4.92
C ARG A 52 0.17 -8.19 -3.81
N LEU A 53 -0.72 -9.15 -4.08
CA LEU A 53 -1.75 -9.60 -3.14
C LEU A 53 -1.54 -11.07 -2.75
N GLY A 54 -1.71 -11.38 -1.47
CA GLY A 54 -1.71 -12.75 -0.98
C GLY A 54 -2.89 -12.98 -0.04
N THR A 55 -3.72 -13.98 -0.35
CA THR A 55 -4.84 -14.43 0.50
C THR A 55 -4.54 -15.81 1.07
N ARG A 56 -5.08 -16.11 2.25
CA ARG A 56 -4.97 -17.43 2.89
C ARG A 56 -6.18 -17.68 3.78
N THR A 57 -6.57 -18.95 3.91
CA THR A 57 -7.71 -19.36 4.76
C THR A 57 -7.29 -20.36 5.84
N ASP A 58 -6.06 -20.87 5.80
CA ASP A 58 -5.54 -21.90 6.70
C ASP A 58 -5.16 -21.38 8.10
N LYS A 59 -5.13 -20.05 8.29
CA LYS A 59 -4.82 -19.41 9.57
C LYS A 59 -5.79 -18.26 9.83
N PRO A 60 -6.13 -18.01 11.11
CA PRO A 60 -6.88 -16.82 11.46
C PRO A 60 -6.10 -15.57 11.05
N ALA A 61 -6.82 -14.57 10.53
CA ALA A 61 -6.24 -13.29 10.11
C ALA A 61 -5.55 -12.58 11.29
N HIS A 62 -6.10 -12.74 12.49
CA HIS A 62 -5.65 -12.09 13.70
C HIS A 62 -5.25 -13.13 14.76
N GLN A 63 -4.12 -12.90 15.42
CA GLN A 63 -3.62 -13.68 16.55
C GLN A 63 -3.50 -12.75 17.76
N GLU A 64 -3.66 -13.25 18.98
CA GLU A 64 -3.63 -12.43 20.21
C GLU A 64 -2.36 -11.58 20.31
N TRP A 65 -1.18 -12.14 19.99
CA TRP A 65 0.08 -11.40 20.04
C TRP A 65 0.18 -10.25 19.03
N SER A 66 -0.72 -10.19 18.05
CA SER A 66 -0.74 -9.20 16.96
C SER A 66 -1.85 -8.15 17.11
N GLU A 67 -2.47 -8.06 18.29
CA GLU A 67 -3.46 -7.04 18.60
C GLU A 67 -3.00 -5.62 18.25
N GLY A 68 -3.84 -4.90 17.51
CA GLY A 68 -3.58 -3.53 17.06
C GLY A 68 -2.61 -3.41 15.87
N LEU A 69 -2.06 -4.50 15.35
CA LEU A 69 -1.19 -4.49 14.18
C LEU A 69 -1.99 -4.67 12.88
N THR A 70 -1.62 -3.91 11.85
CA THR A 70 -2.04 -4.22 10.48
C THR A 70 -1.41 -5.54 10.01
N GLU A 71 -1.99 -6.16 9.00
CA GLU A 71 -1.49 -7.43 8.45
C GLU A 71 0.00 -7.36 8.03
N ASN A 72 0.44 -6.23 7.48
CA ASN A 72 1.83 -6.03 7.08
C ASN A 72 2.76 -5.82 8.28
N GLN A 73 2.31 -5.08 9.31
CA GLN A 73 3.07 -4.94 10.56
C GLN A 73 3.23 -6.29 11.26
N ARG A 74 2.17 -7.09 11.33
CA ARG A 74 2.19 -8.45 11.88
C ARG A 74 3.19 -9.34 11.14
N LYS A 75 3.21 -9.34 9.80
CA LYS A 75 4.18 -10.12 9.01
C LYS A 75 5.62 -9.69 9.32
N ARG A 76 5.89 -8.39 9.34
CA ARG A 76 7.22 -7.84 9.68
C ARG A 76 7.67 -8.27 11.07
N GLU A 77 6.82 -8.10 12.07
CA GLU A 77 7.09 -8.47 13.46
C GLU A 77 7.33 -9.98 13.60
N SER A 78 6.55 -10.80 12.88
CA SER A 78 6.75 -12.25 12.84
C SER A 78 8.13 -12.63 12.31
N VAL A 79 8.67 -11.90 11.32
CA VAL A 79 10.03 -12.11 10.80
C VAL A 79 11.06 -11.67 11.83
N LEU A 80 10.90 -10.48 12.41
CA LEU A 80 11.82 -9.94 13.43
C LEU A 80 11.98 -10.89 14.62
N ARG A 81 10.87 -11.44 15.16
CA ARG A 81 10.91 -12.44 16.24
C ARG A 81 11.67 -13.71 15.87
N ARG A 82 11.51 -14.19 14.62
CA ARG A 82 12.23 -15.38 14.13
C ARG A 82 13.72 -15.12 13.92
N LEU A 83 14.11 -13.89 13.56
CA LEU A 83 15.50 -13.51 13.39
C LEU A 83 16.18 -13.28 14.74
N GLY A 84 15.53 -12.58 15.68
CA GLY A 84 16.06 -12.34 17.03
C GLY A 84 16.23 -13.60 17.88
N GLY A 85 15.46 -14.66 17.61
CA GLY A 85 15.64 -15.97 18.24
C GLY A 85 16.81 -16.81 17.70
N LYS A 86 17.49 -16.37 16.62
CA LYS A 86 18.63 -17.09 16.03
C LYS A 86 19.99 -16.68 16.60
N GLU A 87 20.05 -15.71 17.50
CA GLU A 87 21.31 -15.21 18.07
C GLU A 87 21.74 -15.97 19.35
N GLN A 88 20.96 -16.96 19.80
CA GLN A 88 21.24 -17.78 20.99
C GLN A 88 21.26 -19.30 20.72
N ALA A 89 21.63 -19.72 19.50
CA ALA A 89 21.79 -21.12 19.14
C ALA A 89 23.17 -21.38 18.54
#